data_AF-A0A8T4CIJ3-F1
#
_entry.id   AF-A0A8T4CIJ3-F1
#
_cell.length_a   1.000
_cell.length_b   1.000
_cell.length_c   1.000
_cell.angle_alpha   90.00
_cell.angle_beta   90.00
_cell.angle_gamma   90.00
#
_symmetry.space_group_name_H-M   'P 1'
#
loop_
_entity.id
_entity.type
_entity.pdbx_description
1 polymer ?
#
loop_
_entity_poly.entity_id
_entity_poly.type
_entity_poly.pdbx_seq_one_letter_code
_entity_poly.pdbx_strand_id
1 'polypeptide(L)'
;MVFEVDYAEGEKEGCSSKLTIGHRIFYVKLFESPAESAKYYAGDQNGIFKEISKTEFDLWLRILAGKAAEIEGIRKKINLGKKYCCI
;
A
#
# COMPACT_ATOMS: atom_id res chain seq x y z
N MET A 1 -4.96 -15.28 5.21
CA MET A 1 -3.62 -15.27 4.59
C MET A 1 -2.65 -14.52 5.48
N VAL A 2 -1.33 -14.71 5.29
CA VAL A 2 -0.32 -13.89 5.98
C VAL A 2 -0.03 -12.68 5.08
N PHE A 3 -0.34 -11.48 5.57
CA PHE A 3 0.06 -10.22 4.96
C PHE A 3 0.94 -9.46 5.96
N GLU A 4 1.89 -8.70 5.45
CA GLU A 4 2.79 -7.87 6.25
C GLU A 4 2.71 -6.43 5.78
N VAL A 5 2.65 -5.49 6.73
CA VAL A 5 2.73 -4.06 6.45
C VAL A 5 3.97 -3.55 7.15
N ASP A 6 4.96 -3.13 6.36
CA ASP A 6 6.22 -2.58 6.82
C ASP A 6 6.26 -1.07 6.50
N TYR A 7 6.26 -0.25 7.54
CA TYR A 7 6.29 1.20 7.40
C TYR A 7 7.70 1.72 7.06
N ALA A 8 8.73 1.14 7.68
CA ALA A 8 10.11 1.61 7.52
C ALA A 8 10.61 1.37 6.09
N GLU A 9 10.31 0.21 5.53
CA GLU A 9 10.62 -0.11 4.13
C GLU A 9 9.79 0.71 3.15
N GLY A 10 8.53 1.02 3.50
CA GLY A 10 7.73 1.96 2.74
C GLY A 10 8.37 3.33 2.66
N GLU A 11 8.85 3.85 3.81
CA GLU A 11 9.45 5.18 3.91
C GLU A 11 10.76 5.31 3.14
N LYS A 12 11.58 4.25 3.08
CA LYS A 12 12.81 4.21 2.27
C LYS A 12 12.54 4.45 0.79
N GLU A 13 11.41 3.94 0.29
CA GLU A 13 10.94 4.13 -1.09
C GLU A 13 10.09 5.39 -1.26
N GLY A 14 10.06 6.29 -0.26
CA GLY A 14 9.28 7.53 -0.30
C GLY A 14 7.76 7.33 -0.21
N CYS A 15 7.32 6.18 0.31
CA CYS A 15 5.93 5.81 0.54
C CYS A 15 5.59 5.69 2.03
N SER A 16 4.31 5.64 2.35
CA SER A 16 3.82 5.54 3.74
C SER A 16 3.92 4.14 4.31
N SER A 17 3.86 3.11 3.44
CA SER A 17 3.92 1.71 3.84
C SER A 17 4.25 0.80 2.65
N LYS A 18 4.91 -0.32 2.93
CA LYS A 18 5.10 -1.48 2.05
C LYS A 18 4.16 -2.59 2.52
N LEU A 19 3.25 -3.03 1.66
CA LEU A 19 2.39 -4.18 1.87
C LEU A 19 2.96 -5.38 1.11
N THR A 20 3.24 -6.46 1.82
CA THR A 20 3.59 -7.75 1.23
C THR A 20 2.43 -8.72 1.44
N ILE A 21 1.91 -9.30 0.34
CA ILE A 21 0.87 -10.33 0.40
C ILE A 21 1.20 -11.47 -0.57
N GLY A 22 1.51 -12.64 -0.01
CA GLY A 22 2.09 -13.75 -0.78
C GLY A 22 3.43 -13.35 -1.40
N HIS A 23 3.52 -13.38 -2.73
CA HIS A 23 4.72 -13.00 -3.50
C HIS A 23 4.62 -11.60 -4.14
N ARG A 24 3.60 -10.80 -3.77
CA ARG A 24 3.39 -9.47 -4.34
C ARG A 24 3.68 -8.40 -3.31
N ILE A 25 4.38 -7.36 -3.78
CA ILE A 25 4.75 -6.20 -2.99
C ILE A 25 3.99 -4.99 -3.56
N PHE A 26 3.38 -4.24 -2.67
CA PHE A 26 2.71 -2.98 -2.98
C PHE A 26 3.26 -1.89 -2.08
N TYR A 27 3.35 -0.68 -2.59
CA TYR A 27 3.69 0.50 -1.80
C TYR A 27 2.52 1.46 -1.85
N VAL A 28 2.21 2.07 -0.72
CA VAL A 28 1.13 3.06 -0.63
C VAL A 28 1.68 4.34 -0.06
N LYS A 29 1.43 5.45 -0.76
CA LYS A 29 1.76 6.79 -0.33
C LYS A 29 0.48 7.55 0.00
N LEU A 30 0.37 7.94 1.26
CA LEU A 30 -0.73 8.70 1.83
C LEU A 30 -0.33 10.16 1.93
N PHE A 31 -1.30 11.04 1.76
CA PHE A 31 -1.13 12.48 1.87
C PHE A 31 -1.93 13.01 3.06
N GLU A 32 -1.44 14.06 3.70
CA GLU A 32 -2.15 14.75 4.78
C GLU A 32 -3.30 15.59 4.23
N SER A 33 -3.12 16.15 3.03
CA SER A 33 -4.12 17.00 2.42
C SER A 33 -5.29 16.19 1.87
N PRO A 34 -6.54 16.56 2.19
CA PRO A 34 -7.73 15.91 1.64
C PRO A 34 -7.90 16.14 0.13
N ALA A 35 -7.17 17.10 -0.45
CA ALA A 35 -7.16 17.34 -1.89
C ALA A 35 -6.33 16.31 -2.67
N GLU A 36 -5.36 15.65 -2.01
CA GLU A 36 -4.51 14.65 -2.65
C GLU A 36 -5.01 13.24 -2.36
N SER A 37 -5.23 12.49 -3.44
CA SER A 37 -5.56 11.07 -3.33
C SER A 37 -4.31 10.25 -3.03
N ALA A 38 -4.45 9.24 -2.18
CA ALA A 38 -3.40 8.25 -1.95
C ALA A 38 -2.91 7.67 -3.29
N LYS A 39 -1.59 7.54 -3.43
CA LYS A 39 -0.94 6.90 -4.57
C LYS A 39 -0.57 5.47 -4.22
N TYR A 40 -0.70 4.59 -5.20
CA TYR A 40 -0.46 3.16 -5.04
C TYR A 40 0.57 2.73 -6.07
N TYR A 41 1.48 1.87 -5.65
CA TYR A 41 2.56 1.37 -6.49
C TYR A 41 2.66 -0.14 -6.36
N ALA A 42 2.93 -0.80 -7.47
CA ALA A 42 3.40 -2.18 -7.48
C ALA A 42 4.93 -2.18 -7.44
N GLY A 43 5.49 -3.07 -6.63
CA GLY A 43 6.93 -3.25 -6.54
C GLY A 43 7.34 -4.71 -6.54
N ASP A 44 8.65 -4.90 -6.50
CA ASP A 44 9.31 -6.20 -6.42
C ASP A 44 10.47 -6.14 -5.41
N GLN A 45 11.37 -7.11 -5.46
CA GLN A 45 12.53 -7.19 -4.55
C GLN A 45 13.48 -6.00 -4.69
N ASN A 46 13.42 -5.26 -5.80
CA ASN A 46 14.25 -4.09 -6.07
C ASN A 46 13.57 -2.75 -5.75
N GLY A 47 12.35 -2.75 -5.21
CA GLY A 47 11.60 -1.54 -4.86
C GLY A 47 10.39 -1.28 -5.75
N ILE A 48 10.01 -0.01 -5.88
CA ILE A 48 8.86 0.40 -6.71
C ILE A 48 9.18 0.24 -8.20
N PHE A 49 8.35 -0.55 -8.89
CA PHE A 49 8.48 -0.75 -10.35
C PHE A 49 7.47 0.08 -11.14
N LYS A 50 6.22 0.22 -10.65
CA LYS A 50 5.15 0.86 -11.40
C LYS A 50 4.09 1.51 -10.51
N GLU A 51 3.62 2.70 -10.88
CA GLU A 51 2.41 3.29 -10.30
C GLU A 51 1.15 2.57 -10.82
N ILE A 52 0.26 2.21 -9.91
CA ILE A 52 -0.99 1.52 -10.20
C ILE A 52 -2.18 2.34 -9.72
N SER A 53 -3.33 2.14 -10.37
CA SER A 53 -4.55 2.79 -9.91
C SER A 53 -5.03 2.19 -8.58
N LYS A 54 -5.78 2.98 -7.80
CA LYS A 54 -6.48 2.48 -6.60
C LYS A 54 -7.34 1.25 -6.92
N THR A 55 -8.04 1.26 -8.05
CA THR A 55 -8.89 0.14 -8.49
C THR A 55 -8.09 -1.13 -8.72
N GLU A 56 -6.91 -1.02 -9.34
CA GLU A 56 -6.01 -2.15 -9.56
C GLU A 56 -5.47 -2.71 -8.23
N PHE A 57 -5.06 -1.81 -7.32
CA PHE A 57 -4.66 -2.21 -5.97
C PHE A 57 -5.78 -2.96 -5.24
N ASP A 58 -7.01 -2.44 -5.28
CA ASP A 58 -8.18 -3.05 -4.66
C ASP A 58 -8.53 -4.43 -5.26
N LEU A 59 -8.39 -4.56 -6.59
CA LEU A 59 -8.57 -5.83 -7.27
C LEU A 59 -7.56 -6.87 -6.77
N TRP A 60 -6.28 -6.49 -6.64
CA TRP A 60 -5.25 -7.38 -6.09
C TRP A 60 -5.54 -7.76 -4.65
N LEU A 61 -5.97 -6.82 -3.80
CA LEU A 61 -6.37 -7.15 -2.42
C LEU A 61 -7.50 -8.17 -2.39
N ARG A 62 -8.49 -8.05 -3.27
CA ARG A 62 -9.61 -9.02 -3.35
C ARG A 62 -9.15 -10.40 -3.82
N ILE A 63 -8.26 -10.44 -4.82
CA ILE A 63 -7.70 -11.69 -5.34
C ILE A 63 -6.83 -12.40 -4.28
N LEU A 64 -6.03 -11.63 -3.53
CA LEU A 64 -4.96 -12.17 -2.69
C LEU A 64 -5.37 -12.37 -1.23
N ALA A 65 -6.22 -11.50 -0.67
CA ALA A 65 -6.62 -11.58 0.75
C ALA A 65 -7.84 -12.49 0.97
N GLY A 66 -8.55 -12.88 -0.09
CA GLY A 66 -9.62 -13.89 -0.10
C GLY A 66 -10.89 -13.58 0.72
N LYS A 67 -10.82 -12.70 1.72
CA LYS A 67 -11.91 -12.36 2.65
C LYS A 67 -11.99 -10.85 2.87
N ALA A 68 -13.21 -10.31 2.88
CA ALA A 68 -13.46 -8.88 3.11
C ALA A 68 -12.86 -8.35 4.42
N ALA A 69 -12.93 -9.13 5.50
CA ALA A 69 -12.37 -8.75 6.80
C ALA A 69 -10.85 -8.55 6.77
N GLU A 70 -10.11 -9.34 5.97
CA GLU A 70 -8.66 -9.19 5.81
C GLU A 70 -8.33 -7.92 5.01
N ILE A 71 -9.10 -7.63 3.97
CA ILE A 71 -8.96 -6.40 3.15
C ILE A 71 -9.16 -5.15 4.02
N GLU A 72 -10.18 -5.14 4.87
CA GLU A 72 -10.41 -4.02 5.81
C GLU A 72 -9.26 -3.88 6.82
N GLY A 73 -8.75 -5.00 7.33
CA GLY A 73 -7.57 -5.00 8.21
C GLY A 73 -6.33 -4.41 7.55
N ILE A 74 -6.06 -4.80 6.30
CA ILE A 74 -4.96 -4.27 5.48
C ILE A 74 -5.12 -2.75 5.28
N ARG A 75 -6.31 -2.31 4.85
CA ARG A 75 -6.59 -0.88 4.63
C ARG A 75 -6.42 -0.06 5.89
N LYS A 76 -6.89 -0.56 7.04
CA LYS A 76 -6.70 0.10 8.34
C LYS A 76 -5.22 0.23 8.66
N LYS A 77 -4.42 -0.84 8.52
CA LYS A 77 -2.97 -0.78 8.78
C LYS A 77 -2.26 0.20 7.84
N ILE A 78 -2.55 0.18 6.55
CA ILE A 78 -1.96 1.11 5.58
C ILE A 78 -2.26 2.56 5.99
N ASN A 79 -3.50 2.87 6.37
CA ASN A 79 -3.93 4.21 6.80
C ASN A 79 -3.27 4.71 8.09
N LEU A 80 -2.61 3.84 8.86
CA LEU A 80 -1.80 4.23 10.03
C LEU A 80 -0.38 4.65 9.64
N GLY A 81 0.02 4.46 8.38
CA GLY A 81 1.32 4.86 7.87
C GLY A 81 1.49 6.38 7.83
N LYS A 82 2.75 6.81 7.75
CA LYS A 82 3.13 8.23 7.70
C LYS A 82 2.43 8.93 6.54
N LYS A 83 1.81 10.08 6.80
CA LYS A 83 1.20 10.90 5.77
C LYS A 83 2.19 11.99 5.35
N TYR A 84 2.26 12.26 4.05
CA TYR A 84 3.13 13.28 3.50
C TYR A 84 2.35 14.57 3.32
N CYS A 85 2.93 15.68 3.74
CA CYS A 85 2.42 17.00 3.42
C CYS A 85 2.65 17.28 1.93
N CYS A 86 1.71 17.98 1.28
CA CYS A 86 1.92 18.51 -0.07
C CYS A 86 3.17 19.41 -0.07
N ILE A 87 4.04 19.27 -1.07
CA ILE A 87 5.10 20.24 -1.35
C ILE A 87 4.53 21.29 -2.31
#